data_AF-A0A2U9IWK1-F1
#
_entry.id   AF-A0A2U9IWK1-F1
#
_cell.length_a   1.000
_cell.length_b   1.000
_cell.length_c   1.000
_cell.angle_alpha   90.00
_cell.angle_beta   90.00
_cell.angle_gamma   90.00
#
_symmetry.space_group_name_H-M   'P 1'
#
loop_
_entity.id
_entity.type
_entity.pdbx_description
1 polymer ?
#
loop_
_entity_poly.entity_id
_entity_poly.type
_entity_poly.pdbx_seq_one_letter_code
_entity_poly.pdbx_strand_id
1 'polypeptide(L)' 'MIYVCNSCGKGYFEPRGLCSCGSDGFREEKGDSVKVYCVKLYVTPSGFPDQLEFCLSVVNGVKVLEQRK' A
#
# COMPACT_ATOMS: atom_id res chain seq x y z
N MET A 1 2.97 -5.59 0.38
CA MET A 1 3.63 -5.71 -0.94
C MET A 1 3.79 -4.30 -1.50
N ILE A 2 4.89 -4.03 -2.19
CA ILE A 2 5.17 -2.73 -2.81
C ILE A 2 5.75 -2.94 -4.21
N TYR A 3 5.74 -1.89 -5.03
CA TYR A 3 6.28 -1.86 -6.38
C TYR A 3 7.53 -0.99 -6.43
N VAL A 4 8.66 -1.57 -6.80
CA VAL A 4 9.97 -0.90 -6.81
C VAL A 4 10.42 -0.69 -8.24
N CYS A 5 10.74 0.55 -8.60
CA CYS A 5 11.26 0.87 -9.93
C CYS A 5 12.62 0.17 -10.13
N ASN A 6 12.77 -0.53 -11.26
CA ASN A 6 14.00 -1.25 -11.58
C ASN A 6 15.19 -0.33 -11.87
N SER A 7 14.93 0.91 -12.32
CA SER A 7 15.97 1.87 -12.67
C SER A 7 16.49 2.68 -11.47
N CYS A 8 15.61 3.28 -10.66
CA CYS A 8 16.02 4.18 -9.56
C CYS A 8 15.75 3.64 -8.16
N GLY A 9 15.15 2.45 -8.02
CA GLY A 9 14.87 1.83 -6.72
C GLY A 9 13.74 2.49 -5.91
N LYS A 10 13.04 3.48 -6.46
CA LYS A 10 11.94 4.15 -5.76
C LYS A 10 10.74 3.21 -5.61
N GLY A 11 10.25 3.09 -4.38
CA GLY A 11 9.12 2.24 -4.01
C GLY A 11 7.78 2.98 -4.04
N TYR A 12 6.72 2.24 -4.39
CA TYR A 12 5.35 2.72 -4.50
C TYR A 12 4.37 1.71 -3.90
N PHE A 13 3.28 2.19 -3.32
CA PHE A 13 2.22 1.35 -2.75
C PHE A 13 1.43 0.62 -3.85
N GLU A 14 1.01 1.35 -4.88
CA GLU A 14 0.21 0.83 -5.99
C GLU A 14 1.04 0.73 -7.28
N PRO A 15 0.65 -0.15 -8.21
CA PRO A 15 1.32 -0.25 -9.50
C PRO A 15 1.19 1.07 -10.26
N ARG A 16 2.27 1.45 -10.94
CA ARG A 16 2.30 2.66 -11.79
C ARG A 16 2.75 2.29 -13.19
N GLY A 17 2.19 2.96 -14.20
CA GLY A 17 2.68 2.85 -15.57
C GLY A 17 4.04 3.49 -15.77
N LEU A 18 4.35 4.56 -15.03
CA LEU A 18 5.62 5.29 -15.11
C LEU A 18 6.12 5.68 -13.72
N CYS A 19 7.42 5.49 -13.51
CA CYS A 19 8.14 6.01 -12.37
C CYS A 19 8.39 7.51 -12.57
N SER A 20 8.59 8.26 -11.47
CA SER A 20 9.02 9.66 -11.53
C SER A 20 10.37 9.86 -12.23
N CYS A 21 11.20 8.81 -12.38
CA CYS A 21 12.44 8.88 -13.17
C CYS A 21 12.24 8.61 -14.67
N GLY A 22 11.01 8.36 -15.12
CA GLY A 22 10.67 8.09 -16.52
C GLY A 22 10.72 6.61 -16.95
N SER A 23 11.21 5.71 -16.10
CA SER A 23 11.17 4.25 -16.39
C SER A 23 9.78 3.66 -16.14
N ASP A 24 9.40 2.69 -16.96
CA ASP A 24 8.16 1.90 -16.89
C ASP A 24 8.36 0.50 -16.24
N GLY A 25 9.61 0.13 -15.95
CA GLY A 25 9.95 -1.16 -15.36
C GLY A 25 9.83 -1.17 -13.84
N PHE A 26 9.00 -2.08 -13.31
CA PHE A 26 8.82 -2.31 -11.87
C PHE A 26 8.97 -3.78 -11.51
N ARG A 27 9.41 -4.04 -10.28
CA ARG A 27 9.35 -5.36 -9.63
C ARG A 27 8.47 -5.28 -8.39
N GLU A 28 7.84 -6.40 -8.07
CA GLU A 28 7.12 -6.54 -6.80
C GLU A 28 8.09 -6.94 -5.70
N GLU A 29 7.95 -6.30 -4.54
CA GLU A 29 8.74 -6.61 -3.36
C GLU A 29 7.80 -6.89 -2.19
N LYS A 30 8.04 -8.03 -1.53
CA LYS A 30 7.40 -8.40 -0.27
C LYS A 30 8.30 -7.94 0.86
N GLY A 31 7.70 -7.41 1.90
CA GLY A 31 8.40 -7.01 3.12
C GLY A 31 7.42 -7.06 4.28
N ASP A 32 7.97 -7.05 5.48
CA ASP A 32 7.18 -7.01 6.69
C ASP A 32 6.45 -5.67 6.81
N SER A 33 5.19 -5.75 7.23
CA SER A 33 4.32 -4.58 7.37
C SER A 33 4.34 -4.11 8.82
N VAL A 34 4.80 -2.89 9.03
CA VAL A 34 4.78 -2.23 10.35
C VAL A 34 3.61 -1.25 10.39
N LYS A 35 2.65 -1.48 11.27
CA LYS A 35 1.48 -0.61 11.44
C LYS A 35 1.89 0.71 12.10
N VAL A 36 1.47 1.83 11.51
CA VAL A 36 1.74 3.18 12.04
C VAL A 36 0.48 3.76 12.70
N TYR A 37 -0.66 3.61 12.03
CA TYR A 37 -1.93 4.18 12.51
C TYR A 37 -3.10 3.38 11.95
N CYS A 38 -4.13 3.12 12.75
CA CYS A 38 -5.33 2.41 12.31
C CYS A 38 -6.59 3.15 12.74
N VAL A 39 -7.62 3.09 11.89
CA VAL A 39 -8.95 3.63 12.13
C VAL A 39 -9.99 2.55 11.89
N LYS A 40 -10.98 2.47 12.78
CA LYS A 40 -12.14 1.58 12.63
C LYS A 40 -13.35 2.36 12.15
N LEU A 41 -13.95 1.87 11.08
CA LEU A 41 -15.22 2.33 10.56
C LEU A 41 -16.31 1.34 11.05
N TYR A 42 -17.25 1.86 11.83
CA TYR A 42 -18.29 1.05 12.49
C TYR A 42 -19.63 1.03 11.75
N VAL A 43 -19.78 1.89 10.74
CA VAL A 43 -20.99 1.97 9.91
C VAL A 43 -20.51 2.11 8.47
N THR A 44 -20.67 1.04 7.70
CA THR A 44 -20.25 0.98 6.30
C THR A 44 -21.45 1.06 5.35
N PRO A 45 -21.26 1.46 4.08
CA PRO A 45 -22.31 1.41 3.07
C PRO A 45 -22.82 -0.02 2.83
N SER A 46 -24.02 -0.13 2.25
CA SER A 46 -24.58 -1.42 1.83
C SER A 46 -23.63 -2.18 0.90
N GLY A 47 -23.45 -3.47 1.15
CA GLY A 47 -22.51 -4.33 0.42
C GLY A 47 -21.09 -4.40 1.02
N PHE A 48 -20.80 -3.67 2.09
CA PHE A 48 -19.55 -3.77 2.86
C PHE A 48 -19.76 -4.50 4.20
N PRO A 49 -18.69 -5.04 4.81
CA PRO A 49 -18.77 -5.64 6.14
C PRO A 49 -19.14 -4.60 7.21
N ASP A 50 -19.92 -5.00 8.23
CA ASP A 50 -20.41 -4.11 9.29
C ASP A 50 -19.31 -3.25 9.96
N GLN A 51 -18.10 -3.80 10.05
CA GLN A 51 -16.92 -3.09 10.52
C GLN A 51 -15.76 -3.26 9.55
N LEU A 52 -14.98 -2.20 9.37
CA LEU A 52 -13.74 -2.20 8.61
C LEU A 52 -12.64 -1.50 9.39
N GLU A 53 -11.45 -2.09 9.42
CA GLU A 53 -10.26 -1.43 9.94
C GLU A 53 -9.34 -1.03 8.78
N PHE A 54 -9.02 0.26 8.69
CA PHE A 54 -8.03 0.78 7.76
C PHE A 54 -6.76 1.10 8.52
N CYS A 55 -5.63 0.51 8.11
CA CYS A 55 -4.33 0.77 8.70
C CYS A 55 -3.40 1.43 7.67
N LEU A 56 -2.79 2.55 8.08
CA LEU A 56 -1.59 3.07 7.46
C LEU A 56 -0.41 2.27 8.01
N SER A 57 0.25 1.51 7.13
CA SER A 57 1.42 0.70 7.46
C SER A 57 2.64 1.15 6.65
N VAL A 58 3.82 0.68 7.02
CA VAL A 58 5.07 0.92 6.29
C VAL A 58 5.68 -0.44 5.91
N VAL A 59 6.03 -0.58 4.63
CA VAL A 59 6.73 -1.74 4.08
C VAL A 59 7.97 -1.23 3.36
N ASN A 60 9.17 -1.63 3.81
CA ASN A 60 10.47 -1.18 3.27
C ASN A 60 10.56 0.35 3.07
N GLY A 61 10.04 1.13 4.04
CA GLY A 61 10.04 2.60 4.00
C GLY A 61 8.91 3.23 3.17
N VAL A 62 8.10 2.44 2.46
CA VAL A 62 6.95 2.91 1.68
C VAL A 62 5.69 2.83 2.51
N LYS A 63 4.91 3.91 2.56
CA LYS A 63 3.60 3.93 3.21
C LYS A 63 2.59 3.19 2.36
N VAL A 64 1.87 2.26 2.97
CA VAL A 64 0.84 1.43 2.33
C VAL A 64 -0.47 1.54 3.10
N LEU A 65 -1.60 1.48 2.39
CA LEU A 65 -2.93 1.43 3.02
C LEU A 65 -3.43 -0.02 3.03
N GLU A 66 -3.66 -0.57 4.21
CA GLU A 66 -4.18 -1.93 4.39
C GLU A 66 -5.64 -1.87 4.88
N GLN A 67 -6.53 -2.62 4.23
CA GLN A 67 -7.88 -2.86 4.72
C GLN A 67 -7.94 -4.23 5.41
N ARG A 68 -8.49 -4.26 6.63
CA ARG A 68 -8.74 -5.48 7.39
C ARG A 68 -10.24 -5.57 7.72
N LYS A 69 -10.74 -6.81 7.75
CA LYS A 69 -12.08 -7.16 8.23
C LYS A 69 -12.01 -7.45 9.72
#